data_AF-A0A2J4ZZM0-F1
#
_entry.id   AF-A0A2J4ZZM0-F1
#
_cell.length_a   1.000
_cell.length_b   1.000
_cell.length_c   1.000
_cell.angle_alpha   90.00
_cell.angle_beta   90.00
_cell.angle_gamma   90.00
#
_symmetry.space_group_name_H-M   'P 1'
#
loop_
_entity.id
_entity.type
_entity.pdbx_description
1 polymer ?
#
loop_
_entity_poly.entity_id
_entity_poly.type
_entity_poly.pdbx_seq_one_letter_code
_entity_poly.pdbx_strand_id
1 'polypeptide(L)'
;SGPILWAMMSDVDDYGDWKFGKRLTGISFAGNLFMLKMGLAVAGAIVAWILAFTGYVANEPQQNSQTIQGIIMMFSLLPMVSYFISAYLVRYFKLNNAFLEKIKTDLAKRELEKGRGQPQEVQDVPVI
;
A
#
# COMPACT_ATOMS: atom_id res chain seq x y z
N SER A 1 -9.37 16.83 0.76
CA SER A 1 -9.30 15.52 1.45
C SER A 1 -8.18 14.74 0.82
N GLY A 2 -7.00 14.68 1.45
CA GLY A 2 -5.90 13.86 0.93
C GLY A 2 -6.32 12.38 0.90
N PRO A 3 -5.90 11.60 -0.10
CA PRO A 3 -6.23 10.19 -0.17
C PRO A 3 -5.66 9.45 1.06
N ILE A 4 -6.54 8.89 1.89
CA ILE A 4 -6.24 8.33 3.23
C ILE A 4 -5.09 7.30 3.19
N LEU A 5 -4.98 6.53 2.11
CA LEU A 5 -3.92 5.53 1.92
C LEU A 5 -2.53 6.16 1.89
N TRP A 6 -2.38 7.33 1.27
CA TRP A 6 -1.10 8.05 1.21
C TRP A 6 -0.77 8.72 2.55
N ALA A 7 -1.79 9.16 3.29
CA ALA A 7 -1.59 9.65 4.66
C ALA A 7 -1.08 8.53 5.58
N MET A 8 -1.68 7.33 5.49
CA MET A 8 -1.24 6.16 6.26
C MET A 8 0.18 5.74 5.89
N MET A 9 0.56 5.84 4.61
CA MET A 9 1.92 5.55 4.15
C MET A 9 2.93 6.54 4.75
N SER A 10 2.60 7.83 4.76
CA SER A 10 3.44 8.87 5.39
C SER A 10 3.58 8.63 6.90
N ASP A 11 2.50 8.27 7.59
CA ASP A 11 2.51 7.96 9.02
C ASP A 11 3.44 6.76 9.34
N VAL A 12 3.52 5.76 8.44
CA VAL A 12 4.44 4.62 8.57
C VAL A 12 5.89 5.02 8.32
N ASP A 13 6.14 5.88 7.32
CA ASP A 13 7.49 6.40 7.05
C ASP A 13 8.01 7.24 8.23
N ASP A 14 7.15 8.04 8.86
CA ASP A 14 7.47 8.83 10.06
C ASP A 14 7.75 7.94 11.29
N TYR A 15 7.01 6.83 11.44
CA TYR A 15 7.32 5.81 12.46
C TYR A 15 8.69 5.16 12.22
N GLY A 16 9.02 4.87 10.96
CA GLY A 16 10.33 4.36 10.57
C GLY A 16 11.46 5.31 10.94
N ASP A 17 11.28 6.61 10.70
CA ASP A 17 12.23 7.64 11.10
C ASP A 17 12.37 7.76 12.62
N TRP A 18 11.26 7.73 13.35
CA TRP A 18 11.28 7.79 14.81
C TRP A 18 12.04 6.61 15.45
N LYS A 19 11.87 5.40 14.91
CA LYS A 19 12.47 4.16 15.44
C LYS A 19 13.88 3.88 14.93
N PHE A 20 14.17 4.15 13.66
CA PHE A 20 15.43 3.79 12.99
C PHE A 20 16.29 5.01 12.60
N GLY A 21 15.78 6.23 12.77
CA GLY A 21 16.49 7.48 12.46
C GLY A 21 16.71 7.75 10.98
N LYS A 22 15.99 7.04 10.09
CA LYS A 22 16.06 7.18 8.63
C LYS A 22 14.66 7.15 8.03
N ARG A 23 14.33 8.12 7.19
CA ARG A 23 13.13 8.08 6.34
C ARG A 23 13.36 7.11 5.17
N LEU A 24 12.51 6.08 5.07
CA LEU A 24 12.61 5.02 4.06
C LEU A 24 11.53 5.15 2.97
N THR A 25 11.10 6.39 2.68
CA THR A 25 10.02 6.72 1.73
C THR A 25 10.20 6.06 0.36
N GLY A 26 11.43 6.00 -0.16
CA GLY A 26 11.73 5.34 -1.43
C GLY A 26 11.47 3.83 -1.44
N ILE A 27 11.79 3.14 -0.33
CA ILE A 27 11.56 1.69 -0.19
C ILE A 27 10.06 1.42 -0.04
N SER A 28 9.36 2.23 0.76
CA SER A 28 7.91 2.12 0.94
C SER A 28 7.17 2.28 -0.39
N PHE A 29 7.57 3.25 -1.22
CA PHE A 29 6.95 3.48 -2.52
C PHE A 29 7.24 2.35 -3.51
N ALA A 30 8.50 1.92 -3.61
CA ALA A 30 8.88 0.78 -4.45
C ALA A 30 8.16 -0.51 -4.02
N GLY A 31 8.05 -0.75 -2.71
CA GLY A 31 7.32 -1.89 -2.15
C GLY A 31 5.84 -1.87 -2.53
N ASN A 32 5.18 -0.71 -2.44
CA ASN A 32 3.78 -0.58 -2.83
C ASN A 32 3.57 -0.91 -4.32
N LEU A 33 4.40 -0.34 -5.21
CA LEU A 33 4.32 -0.61 -6.65
C LEU A 33 4.61 -2.08 -7.00
N PHE A 34 5.57 -2.68 -6.29
CA PHE A 34 5.89 -4.09 -6.45
C PHE A 34 4.70 -4.99 -6.06
N MET A 35 4.06 -4.71 -4.91
CA MET A 35 2.88 -5.47 -4.47
C MET A 35 1.69 -5.30 -5.43
N LEU A 36 1.51 -4.13 -6.03
CA LEU A 36 0.50 -3.92 -7.07
C LEU A 36 0.74 -4.81 -8.30
N LYS A 37 1.99 -4.87 -8.80
CA LYS A 37 2.36 -5.73 -9.92
C LYS A 37 2.21 -7.22 -9.58
N MET A 38 2.63 -7.62 -8.39
CA MET A 38 2.48 -8.98 -7.90
C MET A 38 0.99 -9.37 -7.80
N GLY A 39 0.15 -8.49 -7.24
CA GLY A 39 -1.28 -8.72 -7.13
C GLY A 39 -1.95 -8.93 -8.49
N LEU A 40 -1.57 -8.12 -9.49
CA LEU A 40 -2.05 -8.30 -10.87
C LEU A 40 -1.59 -9.64 -11.47
N ALA A 41 -0.34 -10.04 -11.26
CA ALA A 41 0.19 -11.32 -11.75
C ALA A 41 -0.54 -12.52 -11.12
N VAL A 42 -0.74 -12.48 -9.80
CA VAL A 42 -1.45 -13.53 -9.06
C VAL A 42 -2.93 -13.59 -9.48
N ALA A 43 -3.60 -12.44 -9.60
CA ALA A 43 -4.98 -12.39 -10.05
C ALA A 43 -5.14 -12.96 -11.47
N GLY A 44 -4.27 -12.57 -12.40
CA GLY A 44 -4.27 -13.10 -13.76
C GLY A 44 -4.05 -14.62 -13.81
N ALA A 45 -3.14 -15.14 -12.99
CA ALA A 45 -2.88 -16.58 -12.91
C ALA A 45 -4.10 -17.36 -12.39
N ILE A 46 -4.76 -16.86 -11.34
CA ILE A 46 -5.97 -17.49 -10.79
C ILE A 46 -7.09 -17.53 -11.85
N VAL A 47 -7.29 -16.43 -12.57
CA VAL A 47 -8.29 -16.36 -13.64
C VAL A 47 -7.97 -17.36 -14.76
N ALA A 48 -6.71 -17.41 -15.19
CA ALA A 48 -6.27 -18.34 -16.23
C ALA A 48 -6.48 -19.81 -15.83
N TRP A 49 -6.14 -20.19 -14.60
CA TRP A 49 -6.37 -21.55 -14.10
C TRP A 49 -7.85 -21.92 -14.10
N ILE A 50 -8.72 -21.05 -13.59
CA ILE A 50 -10.15 -21.38 -13.52
C ILE A 50 -10.75 -21.49 -14.93
N LEU A 51 -10.38 -20.60 -15.86
CA LEU A 51 -10.81 -20.71 -17.26
C LEU A 51 -10.36 -22.04 -17.88
N ALA A 52 -9.12 -22.46 -17.64
CA ALA A 52 -8.62 -23.75 -18.10
C ALA A 52 -9.40 -24.94 -17.51
N PHE A 53 -9.76 -24.88 -16.21
CA PHE A 53 -10.58 -25.92 -15.57
C PHE A 53 -12.03 -25.95 -16.06
N THR A 54 -12.64 -24.79 -16.37
CA THR A 54 -14.02 -24.71 -16.87
C THR A 54 -14.17 -25.08 -18.35
N GLY A 55 -13.08 -25.45 -19.03
CA GLY A 55 -13.09 -25.82 -20.45
C GLY A 55 -13.44 -24.66 -21.37
N TYR A 56 -13.05 -23.42 -21.02
CA TYR A 56 -13.33 -22.24 -21.82
C TYR A 56 -12.74 -22.36 -23.23
N VAL A 57 -13.59 -22.25 -24.26
CA VAL A 57 -13.18 -22.30 -25.67
C VAL A 57 -13.23 -20.89 -26.24
N ALA A 58 -12.08 -20.31 -26.55
CA ALA A 58 -12.03 -18.97 -27.14
C ALA A 58 -12.72 -18.94 -28.52
N ASN A 59 -13.46 -17.87 -28.81
CA ASN A 59 -14.10 -17.57 -30.11
C ASN A 59 -15.27 -18.48 -30.54
N GLU A 60 -15.87 -19.25 -29.64
CA GLU A 60 -17.14 -19.95 -29.91
C GLU A 60 -18.35 -19.00 -29.77
N PRO A 61 -19.29 -18.96 -30.74
CA PRO A 61 -20.48 -18.10 -30.68
C PRO A 61 -21.41 -18.39 -29.50
N GLN A 62 -21.38 -19.60 -28.92
CA GLN A 62 -22.06 -19.92 -27.66
C GLN A 62 -21.12 -20.67 -26.71
N GLN A 63 -20.93 -20.09 -25.52
CA GLN A 63 -20.23 -20.76 -24.42
C GLN A 63 -21.20 -21.66 -23.64
N ASN A 64 -20.68 -22.74 -23.05
CA ASN A 64 -21.46 -23.60 -22.17
C ASN A 64 -22.02 -22.79 -20.99
N SER A 65 -23.27 -23.05 -20.61
CA SER A 65 -23.94 -22.42 -19.47
C SER A 65 -23.11 -22.53 -18.17
N GLN A 66 -22.39 -23.64 -18.01
CA GLN A 66 -21.51 -23.88 -16.87
C GLN A 66 -20.29 -22.93 -16.83
N THR A 67 -19.70 -22.63 -18.00
CA THR A 67 -18.56 -21.69 -18.13
C THR A 67 -19.00 -20.26 -17.81
N ILE A 68 -20.18 -19.86 -18.28
CA ILE A 68 -20.75 -18.52 -18.00
C ILE A 68 -21.00 -18.33 -16.51
N GLN A 69 -21.63 -19.32 -15.84
CA GLN A 69 -21.83 -19.28 -14.39
C GLN A 69 -20.51 -19.25 -13.62
N GLY A 70 -19.50 -20.02 -14.07
CA GLY A 70 -18.15 -20.00 -13.52
C GLY A 70 -17.54 -18.59 -13.54
N ILE A 71 -17.59 -17.90 -14.68
CA ILE A 71 -17.06 -16.54 -14.83
C ILE A 71 -17.79 -15.56 -13.90
N ILE A 72 -19.13 -15.59 -13.85
CA ILE A 72 -19.92 -14.69 -12.99
C ILE A 72 -19.57 -14.91 -11.50
N MET A 73 -19.44 -16.17 -11.08
CA MET A 73 -19.04 -16.50 -9.71
C MET A 73 -17.62 -15.99 -9.41
N MET A 74 -16.67 -16.07 -10.34
CA MET A 74 -15.32 -15.55 -10.13
C MET A 74 -15.28 -14.04 -9.94
N PHE A 75 -16.03 -13.29 -10.76
CA PHE A 75 -16.14 -11.84 -10.61
C PHE A 75 -16.79 -11.41 -9.29
N SER A 76 -17.49 -12.31 -8.60
CA SER A 76 -18.09 -12.05 -7.29
C SER A 76 -17.22 -12.56 -6.14
N LEU A 77 -16.67 -13.77 -6.25
CA LEU A 77 -15.89 -14.44 -5.21
C LEU A 77 -14.49 -13.83 -5.06
N LEU A 78 -13.82 -13.47 -6.15
CA LEU A 78 -12.48 -12.88 -6.08
C LEU A 78 -12.46 -11.55 -5.31
N PRO A 79 -13.32 -10.56 -5.60
CA PRO A 79 -13.38 -9.35 -4.79
C PRO A 79 -13.87 -9.64 -3.37
N MET A 80 -14.80 -10.58 -3.17
CA MET A 80 -15.24 -10.95 -1.82
C MET A 80 -14.07 -11.42 -0.95
N VAL A 81 -13.27 -12.37 -1.45
CA VAL A 81 -12.12 -12.90 -0.71
C VAL A 81 -11.06 -11.83 -0.47
N SER A 82 -10.78 -10.96 -1.46
CA SER A 82 -9.79 -9.89 -1.29
C SER A 82 -10.22 -8.85 -0.25
N TYR A 83 -11.52 -8.53 -0.18
CA TYR A 83 -12.07 -7.68 0.88
C TYR A 83 -12.00 -8.32 2.25
N PHE A 84 -12.32 -9.61 2.38
CA PHE A 84 -12.20 -10.32 3.67
C PHE A 84 -10.75 -10.38 4.15
N ILE A 85 -9.80 -10.66 3.26
CA ILE A 85 -8.37 -10.65 3.61
C ILE A 85 -7.94 -9.25 4.06
N SER A 86 -8.36 -8.20 3.33
CA SER A 86 -8.05 -6.82 3.68
C SER A 86 -8.64 -6.43 5.04
N ALA A 87 -9.91 -6.76 5.31
CA ALA A 87 -10.56 -6.51 6.59
C ALA A 87 -9.87 -7.26 7.74
N TYR A 88 -9.42 -8.50 7.49
CA TYR A 88 -8.67 -9.28 8.45
C TYR A 88 -7.31 -8.66 8.77
N LEU A 89 -6.56 -8.21 7.75
CA LEU A 89 -5.26 -7.55 7.93
C LEU A 89 -5.38 -6.23 8.70
N VAL A 90 -6.43 -5.44 8.42
CA VAL A 90 -6.68 -4.18 9.15
C VAL A 90 -6.90 -4.42 10.65
N ARG A 91 -7.44 -5.57 11.06
CA ARG A 91 -7.60 -5.91 12.49
C ARG A 91 -6.25 -6.02 13.24
N TYR A 92 -5.17 -6.36 12.55
CA TYR A 92 -3.82 -6.41 13.13
C TYR A 92 -3.10 -5.06 13.09
N PHE A 93 -3.67 -4.06 12.41
CA PHE A 93 -3.10 -2.72 12.31
C PHE A 93 -3.24 -1.99 13.66
N LYS A 94 -2.31 -2.25 14.58
CA LYS A 94 -2.20 -1.60 15.90
C LYS A 94 -1.54 -0.22 15.83
N LEU A 95 -1.89 0.60 14.84
CA LEU A 95 -1.53 2.01 14.85
C LEU A 95 -2.59 2.75 15.66
N ASN A 96 -2.44 2.74 16.98
CA ASN A 96 -3.34 3.46 17.87
C ASN A 96 -3.13 4.97 17.69
N ASN A 97 -4.20 5.76 17.54
CA ASN A 97 -4.11 7.22 17.31
C ASN A 97 -3.23 7.92 18.36
N ALA A 98 -3.31 7.49 19.62
CA ALA A 98 -2.48 8.02 20.71
C ALA A 98 -0.97 7.74 20.53
N PHE A 99 -0.60 6.63 19.90
CA PHE A 99 0.79 6.31 19.60
C PHE A 99 1.31 7.17 18.44
N LEU A 100 0.46 7.41 17.44
CA LEU A 100 0.73 8.31 16.32
C LEU A 100 0.95 9.75 16.77
N GLU A 101 0.11 10.27 17.67
CA GLU A 101 0.30 11.61 18.26
C GLU A 101 1.61 11.71 19.05
N LYS A 102 1.97 10.66 19.80
CA LYS A 102 3.25 10.61 20.51
C LYS A 102 4.44 10.69 19.55
N ILE A 103 4.41 9.94 18.45
CA ILE A 103 5.47 9.98 17.41
C ILE A 103 5.59 11.39 16.82
N LYS A 104 4.46 12.02 16.45
CA LYS A 104 4.44 13.37 15.89
C LYS A 104 5.03 14.40 16.86
N THR A 105 4.69 14.28 18.14
CA THR A 105 5.21 15.16 19.19
C THR A 105 6.71 14.97 19.43
N ASP A 106 7.18 13.72 19.45
CA ASP A 106 8.60 13.40 19.67
C ASP A 106 9.46 13.82 18.47
N LEU A 107 8.95 13.68 17.24
CA LEU A 107 9.66 14.09 16.03
C LEU A 107 9.79 15.62 15.95
N ALA A 108 8.71 16.35 16.24
CA ALA A 108 8.72 17.82 16.30
C ALA A 108 9.71 18.36 17.35
N LYS A 109 9.83 17.71 18.51
CA LYS A 109 10.83 18.06 19.52
C LYS A 109 12.27 17.88 19.01
N ARG A 110 12.56 16.77 18.32
CA ARG A 110 13.89 16.52 17.73
C ARG A 110 14.25 17.51 16.63
N GLU A 111 13.28 17.95 15.82
CA GLU A 111 13.50 19.00 14.83
C GLU A 111 13.85 20.34 15.48
N LEU A 112 13.14 20.72 16.56
CA LEU A 112 13.44 21.94 17.32
C LEU A 112 14.82 21.88 18.02
N GLU A 113 15.21 20.72 18.54
CA GLU A 113 16.53 20.51 19.14
C GLU A 113 17.66 20.55 18.10
N LYS A 114 17.47 19.93 16.92
CA LYS A 114 18.41 20.04 15.78
C LYS A 114 18.52 21.48 15.26
N GLY A 115 17.41 22.22 15.19
CA GLY A 115 17.39 23.62 14.77
C GLY A 115 18.05 24.59 15.74
N ARG A 116 18.15 24.24 17.03
CA ARG A 116 18.85 25.05 18.06
C ARG A 116 20.36 24.77 18.15
N GLY A 117 20.85 23.70 17.50
CA GLY A 117 22.25 23.25 17.58
C GLY A 117 23.15 23.64 16.40
N GLN A 118 22.63 24.30 15.37
CA GLN A 118 23.42 24.86 14.28
C GLN A 118 23.53 26.37 14.46
N PRO A 119 24.74 26.92 14.74
CA PRO A 119 24.98 28.34 14.50
C PRO A 119 24.65 28.60 13.04
N GLN A 120 23.87 29.65 12.81
CA GLN A 120 23.47 30.12 11.51
C GLN A 120 24.73 30.53 10.73
N GLU A 121 25.34 29.60 10.00
CA GLU A 121 26.36 29.91 9.02
C GLU A 121 25.62 30.53 7.83
N VAL A 122 25.68 31.86 7.79
CA VAL A 122 25.08 32.73 6.79
C VAL A 122 25.44 32.19 5.41
N GLN A 123 24.43 31.69 4.71
CA GLN A 123 24.56 31.23 3.34
C GLN A 123 24.65 32.44 2.42
N ASP A 124 25.81 33.11 2.43
CA ASP A 124 26.23 34.04 1.38
C ASP A 124 26.61 33.22 0.15
N VAL A 125 25.61 32.85 -0.65
CA VAL A 125 25.85 32.31 -1.99
C VAL A 125 25.65 33.47 -2.98
N PRO A 126 26.71 33.95 -3.65
CA PRO A 126 26.54 34.95 -4.68
C PRO A 126 25.72 34.36 -5.84
N VAL A 127 24.70 35.10 -6.26
CA VAL A 127 23.96 34.82 -7.49
C VAL A 127 24.91 35.06 -8.67
N ILE A 128 25.22 34.00 -9.40
CA ILE A 128 25.77 34.05 -10.77
C ILE A 128 25.02 33.03 -11.63
#